data_AF-A0A3D1U2K8-F1
#
_entry.id   AF-A0A3D1U2K8-F1
#
_cell.length_a   1.000
_cell.length_b   1.000
_cell.length_c   1.000
_cell.angle_alpha   90.00
_cell.angle_beta   90.00
_cell.angle_gamma   90.00
#
_symmetry.space_group_name_H-M   'P 1'
#
loop_
_entity.id
_entity.type
_entity.pdbx_description
1 polymer ?
#
loop_
_entity_poly.entity_id
_entity_poly.type
_entity_poly.pdbx_seq_one_letter_code
_entity_poly.pdbx_strand_id
1 'polypeptide(L)' 'MLRGHQIHQLLDVRTAAGSRRNPQFGHAALSRALEVQGINYLRLPELGGFRKPRADSRNTGWRNDSFRGFAD' A
#
# COMPACT_ATOMS: atom_id res chain seq x y z
N MET A 1 -3.92 13.48 -10.86
CA MET A 1 -3.97 12.06 -11.29
C MET A 1 -5.18 11.32 -10.70
N LEU A 2 -5.33 11.16 -9.38
CA LEU A 2 -6.44 10.36 -8.79
C LEU A 2 -7.86 10.80 -9.20
N ARG A 3 -8.18 12.09 -9.07
CA ARG A 3 -9.48 12.63 -9.51
C ARG A 3 -9.75 12.45 -11.00
N GLY A 4 -8.68 12.54 -11.82
CA GLY A 4 -8.79 12.34 -13.27
C GLY A 4 -9.17 10.91 -13.65
N HIS A 5 -8.96 9.95 -12.75
CA HIS A 5 -9.38 8.56 -12.89
C HIS A 5 -10.60 8.22 -12.01
N GLN A 6 -11.28 9.23 -11.45
CA GLN A 6 -12.48 9.06 -10.62
C GLN A 6 -12.25 8.09 -9.45
N ILE A 7 -11.06 8.14 -8.85
CA ILE A 7 -10.77 7.36 -7.65
C ILE A 7 -11.41 8.03 -6.44
N HIS A 8 -12.32 7.32 -5.77
CA HIS A 8 -13.03 7.80 -4.58
C HIS A 8 -12.47 7.23 -3.27
N GLN A 9 -11.66 6.17 -3.33
CA GLN A 9 -11.10 5.53 -2.15
C GLN A 9 -9.67 5.05 -2.43
N LEU A 10 -8.79 5.27 -1.45
CA LEU A 10 -7.41 4.81 -1.44
C LEU A 10 -7.19 3.90 -0.23
N LEU A 11 -6.76 2.67 -0.51
CA LEU A 11 -6.42 1.67 0.50
C LEU A 11 -4.91 1.63 0.69
N ASP A 12 -4.46 1.85 1.92
CA ASP A 12 -3.04 1.81 2.28
C ASP A 12 -2.70 0.47 2.95
N VAL A 13 -1.96 -0.35 2.21
CA VAL A 13 -1.47 -1.65 2.67
C VAL A 13 -0.03 -1.57 3.19
N ARG A 14 0.56 -0.37 3.30
CA ARG A 14 1.97 -0.23 3.71
C ARG A 14 2.13 -0.57 5.19
N THR A 15 3.00 -1.53 5.49
CA THR A 15 3.41 -1.86 6.87
C THR A 15 4.07 -0.66 7.55
N ALA A 16 4.96 0.04 6.83
CA ALA A 16 5.59 1.28 7.28
C ALA A 16 5.07 2.46 6.44
N ALA A 17 3.89 2.96 6.77
CA ALA A 17 3.22 4.07 6.07
C ALA A 17 3.80 5.47 6.43
N GLY A 18 5.13 5.57 6.62
CA GLY A 18 5.81 6.81 7.00
C GLY A 18 7.20 6.91 6.40
N SER A 19 7.63 8.14 6.09
CA SER A 19 8.96 8.42 5.54
C SER A 19 9.52 9.71 6.12
N ARG A 20 10.77 9.68 6.60
CA ARG A 20 11.50 10.89 7.02
C ARG A 20 11.82 11.82 5.84
N ARG A 21 12.15 11.24 4.69
CA ARG A 21 12.48 12.00 3.48
C ARG A 21 11.23 12.57 2.80
N ASN A 22 10.10 11.87 2.91
CA ASN A 22 8.83 12.28 2.30
C ASN A 22 7.69 12.29 3.34
N PRO A 23 7.72 13.23 4.30
CA PRO A 23 6.75 13.27 5.41
C PRO A 23 5.30 13.51 4.95
N GLN A 24 5.09 14.17 3.81
CA GLN A 24 3.76 14.45 3.24
C GLN A 24 2.97 13.18 2.86
N PHE A 25 3.65 12.04 2.65
CA PHE A 25 3.00 10.75 2.38
C PHE A 25 2.88 9.87 3.62
N GLY A 26 3.18 10.42 4.80
CA GLY A 26 2.87 9.80 6.08
C GLY A 26 1.36 9.72 6.28
N HIS A 27 0.90 8.68 6.99
CA HIS A 27 -0.52 8.38 7.23
C HIS A 27 -1.37 9.62 7.56
N ALA A 28 -1.00 10.41 8.57
CA ALA A 28 -1.79 11.55 9.00
C ALA A 28 -1.86 12.67 7.94
N ALA A 29 -0.71 13.03 7.36
CA ALA A 29 -0.63 14.09 6.35
C ALA A 29 -1.39 13.68 5.07
N LEU A 30 -1.24 12.43 4.64
CA LEU A 30 -1.90 11.90 3.46
C LEU A 30 -3.41 11.79 3.65
N SER A 31 -3.88 11.32 4.81
CA SER A 31 -5.30 11.23 5.15
C SER A 31 -5.98 12.59 5.00
N ARG A 32 -5.40 13.63 5.62
CA ARG A 32 -5.93 14.99 5.56
C ARG A 32 -5.94 15.54 4.13
N ALA A 33 -4.88 15.29 3.37
CA ALA A 33 -4.80 15.74 1.98
C ALA A 33 -5.88 15.09 1.10
N LEU A 34 -6.16 13.79 1.30
CA LEU A 34 -7.17 13.06 0.54
C LEU A 34 -8.60 13.45 0.95
N GLU A 35 -8.84 13.68 2.24
CA GLU A 35 -10.13 14.15 2.76
C GLU A 35 -10.56 15.48 2.12
N VAL A 36 -9.64 16.45 2.02
CA VAL A 36 -9.89 17.73 1.33
C VAL A 36 -10.27 17.54 -0.15
N GLN A 37 -9.82 16.45 -0.77
CA GLN A 37 -10.14 16.11 -2.15
C GLN A 37 -11.39 15.22 -2.28
N GLY A 38 -12.08 14.91 -1.18
CA GLY A 38 -13.24 14.01 -1.16
C GLY A 38 -12.88 12.55 -1.45
N ILE A 39 -11.63 12.14 -1.18
CA ILE A 39 -11.16 10.77 -1.39
C ILE A 39 -11.03 10.09 -0.02
N ASN A 40 -11.77 9.00 0.16
CA ASN A 40 -11.70 8.20 1.37
C ASN A 40 -10.34 7.53 1.47
N TYR A 41 -9.75 7.54 2.66
CA TYR A 41 -8.46 6.91 2.91
C TYR A 41 -8.60 5.94 4.07
N LEU A 42 -8.29 4.66 3.81
CA LEU A 42 -8.39 3.59 4.79
C LEU A 42 -7.09 2.79 4.79
N ARG A 43 -6.63 2.38 5.97
CA ARG A 43 -5.51 1.46 6.11
C ARG A 43 -6.00 0.03 6.23
N LEU A 44 -5.35 -0.87 5.50
CA LEU A 44 -5.56 -2.31 5.55
C LEU A 44 -4.20 -3.00 5.80
N PRO A 45 -3.61 -2.83 7.01
CA PRO A 45 -2.29 -3.39 7.33
C PRO A 45 -2.21 -4.91 7.18
N GLU A 46 -3.33 -5.62 7.32
CA GLU A 46 -3.46 -7.07 7.14
C GLU A 46 -3.19 -7.54 5.70
N LEU A 47 -3.44 -6.67 4.71
CA LEU A 47 -3.12 -6.93 3.30
C LEU A 47 -1.67 -6.55 2.96
N GLY A 48 -0.98 -5.90 3.89
CA GLY A 48 0.43 -5.58 3.81
C GLY A 48 1.34 -6.68 4.35
N GLY A 49 2.50 -6.24 4.82
CA GLY A 49 3.47 -7.06 5.52
C GLY A 49 4.75 -7.27 4.73
N PHE A 50 5.80 -7.66 5.44
CA PHE A 50 7.00 -8.25 4.84
C PHE A 50 6.76 -9.76 4.68
N ARG A 51 5.82 -10.11 3.81
CA ARG A 51 5.39 -11.51 3.64
C ARG A 51 6.55 -12.34 3.13
N LYS A 52 6.81 -13.46 3.81
CA LYS A 52 7.83 -14.42 3.39
C LYS A 52 7.19 -15.42 2.43
N PRO A 53 7.78 -15.66 1.24
CA PRO A 53 7.29 -16.70 0.36
C PRO A 53 7.40 -18.07 1.03
N ARG A 54 6.47 -18.98 0.69
CA ARG A 54 6.53 -20.38 1.09
C ARG A 54 7.63 -21.08 0.29
N ALA A 55 8.34 -22.00 0.92
CA ALA A 55 9.43 -22.74 0.28
C ALA A 55 8.95 -23.60 -0.90
N ASP A 56 7.71 -24.08 -0.84
CA ASP A 56 7.02 -24.89 -1.84
C ASP A 56 6.06 -24.07 -2.72
N SER A 57 6.23 -22.74 -2.75
CA SER A 57 5.38 -21.84 -3.54
C SER A 57 5.40 -22.17 -5.04
N ARG A 58 4.21 -22.31 -5.63
CA ARG A 58 4.02 -22.43 -7.07
C ARG A 58 4.14 -21.09 -7.81
N ASN A 59 4.21 -19.97 -7.09
CA ASN A 59 4.25 -18.61 -7.64
C ASN A 59 5.67 -18.19 -8.05
N THR A 60 6.33 -18.98 -8.90
CA THR A 60 7.74 -18.78 -9.26
C THR A 60 7.97 -17.70 -10.33
N GLY A 61 6.92 -17.11 -10.89
CA GLY A 61 7.01 -16.09 -11.95
C GLY A 61 7.49 -14.71 -11.49
N TRP A 62 7.56 -14.46 -10.18
CA TRP A 62 8.02 -13.17 -9.64
C TRP A 62 9.55 -13.09 -9.62
N ARG A 63 10.11 -12.04 -10.26
CA ARG A 63 11.56 -11.78 -10.26
C ARG A 63 12.10 -11.33 -8.90
N ASN A 64 11.27 -10.69 -8.09
CA ASN A 64 11.62 -10.27 -6.74
C ASN A 64 10.90 -11.17 -5.75
N ASP A 65 11.68 -11.92 -4.96
CA ASP A 65 11.14 -12.89 -4.00
C ASP A 65 10.26 -12.24 -2.91
N SER A 66 10.47 -10.95 -2.62
CA SER A 66 9.62 -10.20 -1.69
C SER A 66 8.20 -9.99 -2.22
N PHE A 67 7.97 -10.04 -3.54
CA PHE A 67 6.62 -10.00 -4.11
C PHE A 67 5.95 -11.37 -4.16
N ARG A 68 6.74 -12.45 -4.21
CA ARG A 68 6.20 -13.82 -4.20
C ARG A 68 5.37 -14.11 -2.96
N GLY A 69 5.81 -13.66 -1.79
CA GLY A 69 5.06 -13.81 -0.54
C GLY A 69 3.68 -13.13 -0.53
N PHE A 70 3.39 -12.22 -1.46
CA PHE A 70 2.05 -11.65 -1.62
C PHE A 70 1.12 -12.50 -2.50
N ALA A 71 1.67 -13.43 -3.28
CA ALA A 71 0.91 -14.35 -4.12
C ALA A 71 0.63 -15.70 -3.43
N ASP A 72 1.27 -15.97 -2.28
CA ASP A 72 1.13 -17.19 -1.47
C ASP A 72 0.05 -17.08 -0.37
#